data_AF-A0A959Z9K8-F1
#
_entry.id   AF-A0A959Z9K8-F1
#
_cell.length_a   1.000
_cell.length_b   1.000
_cell.length_c   1.000
_cell.angle_alpha   90.00
_cell.angle_beta   90.00
_cell.angle_gamma   90.00
#
_symmetry.space_group_name_H-M   'P 1'
#
loop_
_entity.id
_entity.type
_entity.pdbx_description
1 polymer ?
#
loop_
_entity_poly.entity_id
_entity_poly.type
_entity_poly.pdbx_seq_one_letter_code
_entity_poly.pdbx_strand_id
1 'polypeptide(L)'
;MPAREVTFTPEGEDKPVKGNYSMDLKVTYRAADVGGDGSFYRTMQIRPESLGIPFTYTPTFTPASQVNDFQLLGDLTRVGVGFDELSPIMQFVNTTTPRIIGDVGRLKQRIEPNGDLQSGGWTHKTWSLIGRRVTADVEVVYTPVGQGPEKAVRGKGFSVIIGEFDVVGVPVLKFIPDPAVGVPKEIKESIGGIELTNEQQERISWGLPPYFERSELSDLLDKIEEEEGLLRQSQKDSQAKKTAMLRNNELGWINETLKANTYQGVEGLEGLFGESLESQTYRTWLKDGLPSGDSLNALEFPNINLPDPCSGEAWFPAGTLWLPDTPGYQPMATSVGTRFPITSFVAGINGVALQSDRRMRTHCLDMTLKEPAPGVKYYPYAQPDSVLKNLTQITNASRFRGPWDQARIWQYTDMATFKDIGERLFPSISLRQYVDNLLEVSKAGGYEGMDMAKNKQFEPMLLTAVDAKPEALGLVIGKLEEHKKTELSRWLSGGADEMEELIKSGGEGKDHAVLVMNELLTSYQPEIRKGALRYLKRTSAELAINPAALGMVIFSGDNGDALLTLQVAEQHSVTLEKPMLEHLTEKGATSEIKNLAKKLLGNMR
;
A
#
# COMPACT_ATOMS: atom_id res chain seq x y z
N MET A 1 31.05 -18.23 13.91
CA MET A 1 30.51 -18.76 15.20
C MET A 1 31.55 -18.62 16.33
N PRO A 2 31.19 -18.61 17.63
CA PRO A 2 32.18 -18.51 18.72
C PRO A 2 33.13 -19.72 18.72
N ALA A 3 34.38 -19.49 19.13
CA ALA A 3 35.45 -20.48 19.18
C ALA A 3 35.08 -21.72 20.01
N ARG A 4 35.25 -22.91 19.44
CA ARG A 4 35.04 -24.21 20.13
C ARG A 4 36.02 -25.26 19.63
N GLU A 5 36.20 -26.32 20.42
CA GLU A 5 36.99 -27.48 20.00
C GLU A 5 36.19 -28.26 18.95
N VAL A 6 36.73 -28.39 17.75
CA VAL A 6 36.09 -29.10 16.63
C VAL A 6 37.04 -30.15 16.10
N THR A 7 36.49 -31.29 15.67
CA THR A 7 37.23 -32.33 14.93
C THR A 7 36.68 -32.37 13.52
N PHE A 8 37.50 -32.10 12.51
CA PHE A 8 37.08 -32.12 11.10
C PHE A 8 38.20 -32.68 10.21
N THR A 9 37.86 -33.14 9.01
CA THR A 9 38.84 -33.61 8.02
C THR A 9 38.99 -32.55 6.92
N PRO A 10 40.15 -31.88 6.80
CA PRO A 10 40.42 -30.93 5.74
C PRO A 10 40.21 -31.53 4.35
N GLU A 11 39.85 -30.69 3.38
CA GLU A 11 39.78 -31.12 1.98
C GLU A 11 41.17 -31.58 1.51
N GLY A 12 41.26 -32.83 1.01
CA GLY A 12 42.51 -33.44 0.54
C GLY A 12 43.33 -34.16 1.61
N GLU A 13 42.86 -34.24 2.86
CA GLU A 13 43.51 -35.03 3.91
C GLU A 13 42.70 -36.27 4.31
N ASP A 14 43.40 -37.37 4.62
CA ASP A 14 42.79 -38.65 5.00
C ASP A 14 42.54 -38.78 6.51
N LYS A 15 43.02 -37.82 7.32
CA LYS A 15 42.96 -37.89 8.78
C LYS A 15 42.26 -36.67 9.39
N PRO A 16 41.41 -36.87 10.41
CA PRO A 16 40.76 -35.76 11.10
C PRO A 16 41.78 -34.96 11.92
N VAL A 17 41.62 -33.64 11.93
CA VAL A 17 42.38 -32.68 12.72
C VAL A 17 41.48 -32.18 13.86
N LYS A 18 42.04 -32.08 15.07
CA LYS A 18 41.35 -31.61 16.28
C LYS A 18 41.98 -30.34 16.82
N GLY A 19 41.18 -29.33 17.16
CA GLY A 19 41.66 -28.10 17.77
C GLY A 19 40.57 -27.06 17.98
N ASN A 20 40.94 -25.89 18.51
CA ASN A 20 40.01 -24.77 18.69
C ASN A 20 39.97 -23.91 17.43
N TYR A 21 38.80 -23.84 16.79
CA TYR A 21 38.59 -23.09 15.56
C TYR A 21 37.38 -22.16 15.69
N SER A 22 37.42 -21.02 15.00
CA SER A 22 36.22 -20.29 14.61
C SER A 22 35.77 -20.81 13.25
N MET A 23 34.48 -21.15 13.16
CA MET A 23 33.87 -21.62 11.92
C MET A 23 33.09 -20.50 11.24
N ASP A 24 33.38 -20.32 9.95
CA ASP A 24 32.67 -19.43 9.04
C ASP A 24 32.08 -20.25 7.88
N LEU A 25 30.89 -19.88 7.43
CA LEU A 25 30.22 -20.52 6.31
C LEU A 25 30.27 -19.59 5.11
N LYS A 26 30.83 -20.08 4.01
CA LYS A 26 30.80 -19.39 2.73
C LYS A 26 29.81 -20.09 1.82
N VAL A 27 28.71 -19.41 1.53
CA VAL A 27 27.65 -19.95 0.67
C VAL A 27 27.75 -19.30 -0.70
N THR A 28 27.87 -20.14 -1.74
CA THR A 28 27.84 -19.71 -3.15
C THR A 28 26.58 -20.24 -3.79
N TYR A 29 25.74 -19.36 -4.32
CA TYR A 29 24.49 -19.74 -4.97
C TYR A 29 24.73 -19.93 -6.47
N ARG A 30 24.22 -21.04 -7.03
CA ARG A 30 24.16 -21.29 -8.47
C ARG A 30 22.72 -21.52 -8.88
N ALA A 31 22.31 -20.87 -9.95
CA ALA A 31 21.03 -21.15 -10.60
C ALA A 31 21.30 -21.88 -11.91
N ALA A 32 20.61 -23.00 -12.14
CA ALA A 32 20.64 -23.73 -13.40
C ALA A 32 19.21 -23.88 -13.94
N ASP A 33 19.07 -23.73 -15.26
CA ASP A 33 17.81 -24.04 -15.94
C ASP A 33 17.62 -25.56 -15.91
N VAL A 34 16.50 -26.03 -15.35
CA VAL A 34 16.19 -27.47 -15.24
C VAL A 34 15.16 -27.94 -16.26
N GLY A 35 14.73 -27.04 -17.14
CA GLY A 35 13.65 -27.26 -18.09
C GLY A 35 12.29 -27.08 -17.40
N GLY A 36 11.48 -26.15 -17.90
CA GLY A 36 10.06 -26.13 -17.57
C GLY A 36 9.32 -27.15 -18.42
N ASP A 37 8.16 -27.62 -17.96
CA ASP A 37 7.23 -28.43 -18.77
C ASP A 37 6.69 -27.65 -20.00
N GLY A 38 6.95 -26.34 -20.05
CA GLY A 38 6.52 -25.44 -21.11
C GLY A 38 5.01 -25.19 -21.10
N SER A 39 4.27 -25.60 -20.07
CA SER A 39 2.80 -25.66 -20.15
C SER A 39 2.11 -24.32 -19.88
N PHE A 40 2.76 -23.39 -19.18
CA PHE A 40 2.22 -22.07 -18.89
C PHE A 40 2.74 -21.01 -19.85
N TYR A 41 1.89 -20.66 -20.82
CA TYR A 41 2.10 -19.55 -21.73
C TYR A 41 1.21 -18.38 -21.35
N ARG A 42 1.82 -17.21 -21.14
CA ARG A 42 1.08 -15.96 -21.27
C ARG A 42 1.38 -15.38 -22.63
N THR A 43 0.34 -15.07 -23.40
CA THR A 43 0.47 -14.36 -24.67
C THR A 43 -0.16 -12.98 -24.51
N MET A 44 0.61 -11.93 -24.73
CA MET A 44 0.12 -10.57 -24.85
C MET A 44 0.13 -10.19 -26.32
N GLN A 45 -1.00 -9.74 -26.84
CA GLN A 45 -1.10 -9.21 -28.20
C GLN A 45 -0.95 -7.69 -28.12
N ILE A 46 -0.02 -7.13 -28.89
CA ILE A 46 0.30 -5.70 -28.88
C ILE A 46 0.11 -5.17 -30.29
N ARG A 47 -0.63 -4.07 -30.41
CA ARG A 47 -0.73 -3.30 -31.66
C ARG A 47 0.05 -1.99 -31.52
N PRO A 48 1.03 -1.69 -32.39
CA PRO A 48 1.88 -0.51 -32.24
C PRO A 48 1.14 0.84 -32.41
N GLU A 49 -0.06 0.83 -32.98
CA GLU A 49 -0.84 2.04 -33.23
C GLU A 49 -1.49 2.65 -31.97
N SER A 50 -1.51 1.93 -30.83
CA SER A 50 -2.24 2.35 -29.62
C SER A 50 -1.40 3.05 -28.54
N LEU A 51 -0.07 2.97 -28.56
CA LEU A 51 0.77 3.60 -27.52
C LEU A 51 2.06 4.20 -28.09
N GLY A 52 2.11 5.52 -28.20
CA GLY A 52 3.33 6.28 -28.58
C GLY A 52 4.34 6.47 -27.44
N ILE A 53 4.12 5.85 -26.27
CA ILE A 53 4.92 6.05 -25.06
C ILE A 53 5.44 4.70 -24.55
N PRO A 54 6.77 4.56 -24.29
CA PRO A 54 7.31 3.36 -23.67
C PRO A 54 6.66 3.09 -22.31
N PHE A 55 6.33 1.83 -22.03
CA PHE A 55 5.78 1.43 -20.74
C PHE A 55 6.60 0.29 -20.13
N THR A 56 6.61 0.25 -18.79
CA THR A 56 7.31 -0.77 -18.02
C THR A 56 6.30 -1.67 -17.37
N TYR A 57 6.42 -2.97 -17.61
CA TYR A 57 5.57 -3.98 -17.00
C TYR A 57 6.40 -4.87 -16.06
N THR A 58 5.85 -5.17 -14.89
CA THR A 58 6.45 -6.11 -13.92
C THR A 58 5.44 -7.22 -13.71
N PRO A 59 5.61 -8.40 -14.32
CA PRO A 59 4.74 -9.50 -14.02
C PRO A 59 5.04 -10.04 -12.60
N THR A 60 3.99 -10.29 -11.83
CA THR A 60 4.08 -10.89 -10.50
C THR A 60 3.77 -12.38 -10.63
N PHE A 61 4.67 -13.25 -10.18
CA PHE A 61 4.45 -14.70 -10.16
C PHE A 61 4.62 -15.24 -8.75
N THR A 62 3.73 -16.16 -8.37
CA THR A 62 3.74 -16.84 -7.07
C THR A 62 4.43 -18.20 -7.26
N PRO A 63 5.45 -18.56 -6.47
CA PRO A 63 6.12 -19.85 -6.58
C PRO A 63 5.15 -21.02 -6.37
N ALA A 64 5.26 -22.08 -7.20
CA ALA A 64 4.35 -23.22 -7.16
C ALA A 64 4.59 -24.18 -5.98
N SER A 65 5.74 -24.12 -5.30
CA SER A 65 5.98 -24.89 -4.07
C SER A 65 7.08 -24.29 -3.20
N GLN A 66 6.91 -24.37 -1.88
CA GLN A 66 8.00 -24.19 -0.92
C GLN A 66 8.81 -25.49 -0.84
N VAL A 67 10.13 -25.39 -0.69
CA VAL A 67 10.98 -26.57 -0.46
C VAL A 67 10.61 -27.22 0.86
N ASN A 68 10.34 -28.53 0.80
CA ASN A 68 10.09 -29.32 2.01
C ASN A 68 11.39 -29.44 2.83
N ASP A 69 11.38 -28.86 4.03
CA ASP A 69 12.49 -28.83 5.01
C ASP A 69 13.20 -30.18 5.24
N PHE A 70 12.52 -31.30 4.98
CA PHE A 70 12.99 -32.66 5.25
C PHE A 70 14.13 -33.14 4.32
N GLN A 71 14.25 -32.63 3.08
CA GLN A 71 15.32 -33.04 2.17
C GLN A 71 16.67 -32.41 2.53
N LEU A 72 16.65 -31.13 2.97
CA LEU A 72 17.82 -30.39 3.43
C LEU A 72 18.45 -31.06 4.68
N LEU A 73 17.60 -31.51 5.60
CA LEU A 73 17.98 -32.20 6.83
C LEU A 73 18.71 -33.54 6.58
N GLY A 74 18.33 -34.27 5.54
CA GLY A 74 18.90 -35.58 5.19
C GLY A 74 20.30 -35.53 4.59
N ASP A 75 20.63 -34.48 3.83
CA ASP A 75 21.96 -34.31 3.25
C ASP A 75 22.96 -33.72 4.26
N LEU A 76 22.52 -32.82 5.14
CA LEU A 76 23.36 -32.21 6.18
C LEU A 76 23.81 -33.21 7.26
N THR A 77 22.96 -34.18 7.62
CA THR A 77 23.31 -35.25 8.57
C THR A 77 24.39 -36.20 8.04
N ARG A 78 24.56 -36.33 6.72
CA ARG A 78 25.62 -37.17 6.10
C ARG A 78 27.02 -36.55 6.17
N VAL A 79 27.13 -35.24 6.41
CA VAL A 79 28.41 -34.51 6.46
C VAL A 79 28.96 -34.41 7.90
N GLY A 80 28.26 -34.98 8.89
CA GLY A 80 28.71 -35.03 10.29
C GLY A 80 28.51 -33.73 11.07
N VAL A 81 27.68 -32.82 10.57
CA VAL A 81 27.25 -31.60 11.27
C VAL A 81 26.25 -31.99 12.36
N GLY A 82 26.54 -31.64 13.62
CA GLY A 82 25.68 -31.97 14.76
C GLY A 82 24.33 -31.26 14.68
N PHE A 83 23.28 -31.83 15.27
CA PHE A 83 21.92 -31.27 15.21
C PHE A 83 21.84 -29.81 15.73
N ASP A 84 22.68 -29.46 16.70
CA ASP A 84 22.77 -28.11 17.28
C ASP A 84 23.41 -27.07 16.33
N GLU A 85 24.16 -27.54 15.33
CA GLU A 85 24.84 -26.72 14.32
C GLU A 85 23.95 -26.45 13.09
N LEU A 86 22.86 -27.22 12.94
CA LEU A 86 21.88 -27.08 11.85
C LEU A 86 20.97 -25.87 12.02
N SER A 87 20.66 -25.48 13.26
CA SER A 87 19.68 -24.41 13.54
C SER A 87 20.08 -23.05 12.93
N PRO A 88 21.33 -22.56 13.07
CA PRO A 88 21.75 -21.31 12.44
C PRO A 88 21.82 -21.38 10.91
N ILE A 89 22.14 -22.56 10.35
CA ILE A 89 22.20 -22.80 8.90
C ILE A 89 20.80 -22.77 8.31
N MET A 90 19.85 -23.48 8.93
CA MET A 90 18.43 -23.45 8.56
C MET A 90 17.85 -22.04 8.69
N GLN A 91 18.21 -21.31 9.75
CA GLN A 91 17.78 -19.93 9.93
C GLN A 91 18.33 -19.00 8.85
N PHE A 92 19.60 -19.13 8.47
CA PHE A 92 20.21 -18.38 7.36
C PHE A 92 19.56 -18.72 6.01
N VAL A 93 19.34 -20.00 5.71
CA VAL A 93 18.65 -20.44 4.48
C VAL A 93 17.21 -19.91 4.45
N ASN A 94 16.46 -20.06 5.54
CA ASN A 94 15.06 -19.60 5.62
C ASN A 94 14.92 -18.08 5.56
N THR A 95 15.94 -17.32 5.99
CA THR A 95 15.91 -15.84 5.92
C THR A 95 16.42 -15.28 4.60
N THR A 96 17.33 -15.98 3.91
CA THR A 96 17.96 -15.48 2.68
C THR A 96 17.21 -15.94 1.42
N THR A 97 16.60 -17.13 1.47
CA THR A 97 15.85 -17.71 0.33
C THR A 97 14.68 -16.83 -0.14
N PRO A 98 13.83 -16.25 0.74
CA PRO A 98 12.76 -15.34 0.31
C PRO A 98 13.28 -14.08 -0.39
N ARG A 99 14.49 -13.62 -0.01
CA ARG A 99 15.11 -12.41 -0.57
C ARG A 99 15.64 -12.65 -1.99
N ILE A 100 16.28 -13.79 -2.22
CA ILE A 100 16.76 -14.20 -3.55
C ILE A 100 15.58 -14.47 -4.49
N ILE A 101 14.52 -15.14 -4.02
CA ILE A 101 13.29 -15.34 -4.80
C ILE A 101 12.66 -13.98 -5.15
N GLY A 102 12.64 -13.03 -4.20
CA GLY A 102 12.14 -11.67 -4.42
C GLY A 102 12.93 -10.86 -5.47
N ASP A 103 14.25 -11.01 -5.51
CA ASP A 103 15.12 -10.29 -6.46
C ASP A 103 15.05 -10.89 -7.89
N VAL A 104 14.91 -12.22 -8.01
CA VAL A 104 14.81 -12.90 -9.31
C VAL A 104 13.39 -12.78 -9.91
N GLY A 105 12.35 -12.67 -9.07
CA GLY A 105 10.96 -12.50 -9.50
C GLY A 105 10.58 -11.08 -9.98
N ARG A 106 11.46 -10.08 -9.86
CA ARG A 106 11.18 -8.66 -10.18
C ARG A 106 11.91 -8.15 -11.41
N LEU A 107 11.91 -8.92 -12.49
CA LEU A 107 12.41 -8.44 -13.80
C LEU A 107 11.43 -7.41 -14.39
N LYS A 108 11.77 -6.12 -14.24
CA LYS A 108 11.10 -5.03 -14.96
C LYS A 108 11.44 -5.14 -16.45
N GLN A 109 10.43 -5.35 -17.30
CA GLN A 109 10.62 -5.31 -18.75
C GLN A 109 10.05 -4.00 -19.30
N ARG A 110 10.92 -3.22 -19.94
CA ARG A 110 10.54 -2.02 -20.69
C ARG A 110 10.23 -2.44 -22.13
N ILE A 111 9.08 -2.03 -22.64
CA ILE A 111 8.68 -2.27 -24.03
C ILE A 111 8.85 -0.98 -24.81
N GLU A 112 9.59 -1.04 -25.92
CA GLU A 112 9.81 0.08 -26.83
C GLU A 112 8.90 -0.09 -28.07
N PRO A 113 7.78 0.65 -28.17
CA PRO A 113 6.78 0.44 -29.21
C PRO A 113 7.33 0.62 -30.63
N ASN A 114 8.37 1.45 -30.79
CA ASN A 114 8.96 1.79 -32.08
C ASN A 114 10.16 0.92 -32.48
N GLY A 115 10.64 0.05 -31.58
CA GLY A 115 11.77 -0.85 -31.84
C GLY A 115 11.36 -2.30 -32.08
N ASP A 116 10.41 -2.80 -31.28
CA ASP A 116 10.09 -4.23 -31.19
C ASP A 116 8.81 -4.64 -31.96
N LEU A 117 8.07 -3.68 -32.53
CA LEU A 117 6.75 -3.92 -33.12
C LEU A 117 6.72 -3.49 -34.60
N GLN A 118 6.14 -4.32 -35.48
CA GLN A 118 5.93 -4.00 -36.89
C GLN A 118 4.54 -3.39 -37.11
N SER A 119 4.44 -2.32 -37.90
CA SER A 119 3.16 -1.68 -38.25
C SER A 119 2.34 -2.53 -39.23
N GLY A 120 1.00 -2.43 -39.17
CA GLY A 120 0.08 -3.13 -40.07
C GLY A 120 -0.29 -4.57 -39.67
N GLY A 121 -0.15 -4.92 -38.39
CA GLY A 121 -0.55 -6.22 -37.86
C GLY A 121 -0.38 -6.33 -36.34
N TRP A 122 -0.63 -7.52 -35.80
CA TRP A 122 -0.54 -7.82 -34.37
C TRP A 122 0.82 -8.45 -34.04
N THR A 123 1.43 -8.04 -32.93
CA THR A 123 2.60 -8.74 -32.38
C THR A 123 2.18 -9.54 -31.15
N HIS A 124 2.28 -10.85 -31.24
CA HIS A 124 2.04 -11.77 -30.13
C HIS A 124 3.34 -11.96 -29.37
N LYS A 125 3.41 -11.45 -28.15
CA LYS A 125 4.52 -11.65 -27.22
C LYS A 125 4.17 -12.79 -26.27
N THR A 126 4.85 -13.90 -26.44
CA THR A 126 4.60 -15.12 -25.67
C THR A 126 5.73 -15.34 -24.68
N TRP A 127 5.42 -15.40 -23.39
CA TRP A 127 6.38 -15.80 -22.36
C TRP A 127 6.16 -17.28 -22.02
N SER A 128 7.26 -18.02 -21.95
CA SER A 128 7.31 -19.36 -21.39
C SER A 128 7.89 -19.30 -19.99
N LEU A 129 7.37 -20.09 -19.06
CA LEU A 129 8.06 -20.34 -17.80
C LEU A 129 9.24 -21.29 -18.03
N ILE A 130 10.39 -20.93 -17.47
CA ILE A 130 11.59 -21.78 -17.40
C ILE A 130 11.77 -22.15 -15.93
N GLY A 131 11.66 -23.44 -15.61
CA GLY A 131 12.01 -23.93 -14.28
C GLY A 131 13.49 -23.69 -14.01
N ARG A 132 13.78 -23.00 -12.91
CA ARG A 132 15.15 -22.78 -12.40
C ARG A 132 15.33 -23.46 -11.06
N ARG A 133 16.38 -24.26 -10.97
CA ARG A 133 16.84 -24.85 -9.72
C ARG A 133 17.98 -24.02 -9.18
N VAL A 134 17.83 -23.57 -7.93
CA VAL A 134 18.91 -22.92 -7.19
C VAL A 134 19.54 -23.90 -6.23
N THR A 135 20.86 -24.01 -6.35
CA THR A 135 21.72 -24.82 -5.50
C THR A 135 22.63 -23.90 -4.70
N ALA A 136 22.74 -24.10 -3.40
CA ALA A 136 23.77 -23.49 -2.57
C ALA A 136 24.94 -24.47 -2.43
N ASP A 137 26.10 -24.06 -2.89
CA ASP A 137 27.36 -24.69 -2.51
C ASP A 137 27.82 -24.05 -1.20
N VAL A 138 27.81 -24.83 -0.12
CA VAL A 138 28.27 -24.40 1.20
C VAL A 138 29.69 -24.90 1.40
N GLU A 139 30.63 -23.97 1.59
CA GLU A 139 32.01 -24.22 1.97
C GLU A 139 32.18 -23.85 3.45
N VAL A 140 32.65 -24.79 4.27
CA VAL A 140 32.93 -24.54 5.68
C VAL A 140 34.40 -24.12 5.81
N VAL A 141 34.64 -22.97 6.40
CA VAL A 141 35.98 -22.42 6.59
C VAL A 141 36.31 -22.41 8.08
N TYR A 142 37.37 -23.11 8.46
CA TYR A 142 37.83 -23.21 9.84
C TYR A 142 39.08 -22.35 10.04
N THR A 143 38.98 -21.31 10.88
CA THR A 143 40.12 -20.44 11.22
C THR A 143 40.62 -20.79 12.63
N PRO A 144 41.89 -21.21 12.82
CA PRO A 144 42.41 -21.51 14.15
C PRO A 144 42.33 -20.28 15.07
N VAL A 145 41.88 -20.48 16.31
CA VAL A 145 41.70 -19.37 17.25
C VAL A 145 43.05 -18.73 17.59
N GLY A 146 43.16 -17.42 17.40
CA GLY A 146 44.40 -16.67 17.62
C GLY A 146 45.36 -16.65 16.43
N GLN A 147 44.97 -17.24 15.28
CA GLN A 147 45.67 -17.09 14.01
C GLN A 147 44.84 -16.26 13.04
N GLY A 148 45.50 -15.54 12.13
CA GLY A 148 44.80 -14.72 11.16
C GLY A 148 44.09 -15.56 10.08
N PRO A 149 43.19 -14.94 9.30
CA PRO A 149 42.38 -15.60 8.27
C PRO A 149 43.22 -16.29 7.18
N GLU A 150 44.50 -15.93 7.03
CA GLU A 150 45.46 -16.57 6.13
C GLU A 150 45.79 -18.03 6.50
N LYS A 151 45.47 -18.45 7.72
CA LYS A 151 45.63 -19.84 8.20
C LYS A 151 44.33 -20.64 8.15
N ALA A 152 43.28 -20.10 7.55
CA ALA A 152 42.01 -20.78 7.43
C ALA A 152 42.12 -22.06 6.59
N VAL A 153 41.57 -23.15 7.10
CA VAL A 153 41.53 -24.45 6.43
C VAL A 153 40.12 -24.69 5.90
N ARG A 154 40.03 -25.12 4.64
CA ARG A 154 38.76 -25.44 3.99
C ARG A 154 38.32 -26.84 4.40
N GLY A 155 37.13 -26.92 4.98
CA GLY A 155 36.42 -28.17 5.19
C GLY A 155 35.79 -28.66 3.89
N LYS A 156 35.26 -29.89 3.91
CA LYS A 156 34.50 -30.42 2.77
C LYS A 156 33.27 -29.56 2.49
N GLY A 157 33.20 -29.04 1.27
CA GLY A 157 31.99 -28.39 0.78
C GLY A 157 30.88 -29.40 0.47
N PHE A 158 29.64 -28.93 0.47
CA PHE A 158 28.49 -29.69 0.03
C PHE A 158 27.51 -28.79 -0.72
N SER A 159 26.81 -29.37 -1.69
CA SER A 159 25.83 -28.66 -2.50
C SER A 159 24.43 -29.07 -2.08
N VAL A 160 23.55 -28.09 -1.85
CA VAL A 160 22.16 -28.34 -1.44
C VAL A 160 21.21 -27.63 -2.37
N ILE A 161 20.16 -28.32 -2.82
CA ILE A 161 19.08 -27.70 -3.59
C ILE A 161 18.24 -26.86 -2.63
N ILE A 162 18.22 -25.56 -2.85
CA ILE A 162 17.50 -24.59 -2.02
C ILE A 162 16.06 -24.42 -2.50
N GLY A 163 15.84 -24.63 -3.79
CA GLY A 163 14.51 -24.64 -4.37
C GLY A 163 14.49 -24.63 -5.88
N GLU A 164 13.30 -24.94 -6.38
CA GLU A 164 12.95 -24.81 -7.79
C GLU A 164 11.86 -23.74 -7.89
N PHE A 165 12.03 -22.82 -8.81
CA PHE A 165 11.02 -21.81 -9.11
C PHE A 165 10.99 -21.55 -10.60
N ASP A 166 9.82 -21.21 -11.09
CA ASP A 166 9.64 -20.82 -12.48
C ASP A 166 10.04 -19.36 -12.67
N VAL A 167 10.88 -19.10 -13.65
CA VAL A 167 11.17 -17.73 -14.12
C VAL A 167 10.59 -17.49 -15.49
N VAL A 168 10.33 -16.23 -15.79
CA VAL A 168 9.92 -15.80 -17.12
C VAL A 168 11.09 -15.97 -18.09
N GLY A 169 10.92 -16.86 -19.07
CA GLY A 169 11.83 -17.00 -20.19
C GLY A 169 11.81 -15.78 -21.11
N VAL A 170 12.80 -15.71 -22.00
CA VAL A 170 12.84 -14.65 -23.02
C VAL A 170 11.58 -14.75 -23.88
N PRO A 171 10.79 -13.68 -24.00
CA PRO A 171 9.55 -13.73 -24.76
C PRO A 171 9.82 -13.99 -26.23
N VAL A 172 9.02 -14.88 -26.82
CA VAL A 172 8.99 -15.10 -28.27
C VAL A 172 8.00 -14.12 -28.89
N LEU A 173 8.46 -13.35 -29.87
CA LEU A 173 7.63 -12.43 -30.63
C LEU A 173 7.18 -13.11 -31.94
N LYS A 174 5.88 -13.10 -32.19
CA LYS A 174 5.30 -13.57 -33.46
C LYS A 174 4.42 -12.47 -34.05
N PHE A 175 4.80 -11.96 -35.21
CA PHE A 175 4.00 -11.01 -35.95
C PHE A 175 2.93 -11.72 -36.79
N ILE A 176 1.71 -11.17 -36.78
CA ILE A 176 0.58 -11.64 -37.57
C ILE A 176 0.06 -10.45 -38.38
N PRO A 177 0.32 -10.40 -39.70
CA PRO A 177 -0.19 -9.34 -40.56
C PRO A 177 -1.71 -9.39 -40.68
N ASP A 178 -2.35 -8.23 -40.77
CA ASP A 178 -3.81 -8.12 -40.86
C ASP A 178 -4.30 -8.66 -42.23
N PRO A 179 -5.24 -9.64 -42.27
CA PRO A 179 -5.78 -10.09 -43.54
C PRO A 179 -6.58 -8.96 -44.20
N ALA A 180 -6.28 -8.68 -45.47
CA ALA A 180 -6.86 -7.57 -46.22
C ALA A 180 -8.40 -7.54 -46.12
N VAL A 181 -8.91 -6.44 -45.55
CA VAL A 181 -10.25 -5.84 -45.60
C VAL A 181 -11.36 -6.72 -46.22
N GLY A 182 -12.29 -7.21 -45.38
CA GLY A 182 -13.51 -7.84 -45.91
C GLY A 182 -14.55 -8.36 -44.92
N VAL A 183 -14.23 -8.49 -43.63
CA VAL A 183 -15.23 -8.80 -42.57
C VAL A 183 -14.77 -8.11 -41.28
N PRO A 184 -15.57 -7.24 -40.64
CA PRO A 184 -15.28 -6.84 -39.28
C PRO A 184 -15.58 -8.05 -38.39
N LYS A 185 -14.58 -8.90 -38.17
CA LYS A 185 -14.57 -9.66 -36.94
C LYS A 185 -14.11 -8.68 -35.88
N GLU A 186 -15.08 -8.09 -35.18
CA GLU A 186 -14.85 -7.54 -33.84
C GLU A 186 -14.11 -8.61 -33.03
N ILE A 187 -12.80 -8.44 -32.91
CA ILE A 187 -12.00 -9.19 -31.95
C ILE A 187 -11.33 -8.13 -31.10
N LYS A 188 -12.04 -7.88 -30.01
CA LYS A 188 -11.69 -7.05 -28.87
C LYS A 188 -10.48 -7.67 -28.18
N GLU A 189 -9.56 -6.82 -27.72
CA GLU A 189 -8.37 -7.22 -26.96
C GLU A 189 -8.76 -8.08 -25.76
N SER A 190 -8.12 -9.25 -25.61
CA SER A 190 -8.35 -10.14 -24.47
C SER A 190 -7.14 -10.16 -23.53
N ILE A 191 -7.21 -9.42 -22.43
CA ILE A 191 -6.52 -9.82 -21.19
C ILE A 191 -7.62 -10.38 -20.29
N GLY A 192 -7.71 -11.70 -20.18
CA GLY A 192 -8.54 -12.33 -19.15
C GLY A 192 -10.05 -12.08 -19.23
N GLY A 193 -10.60 -11.70 -20.38
CA GLY A 193 -12.05 -11.75 -20.63
C GLY A 193 -12.89 -10.78 -19.79
N ILE A 194 -12.42 -9.54 -19.60
CA ILE A 194 -13.25 -8.42 -19.11
C ILE A 194 -12.90 -7.17 -19.92
N GLU A 195 -13.91 -6.51 -20.49
CA GLU A 195 -13.74 -5.23 -21.21
C GLU A 195 -13.46 -4.06 -20.25
N LEU A 196 -12.38 -3.30 -20.49
CA LEU A 196 -12.05 -2.10 -19.70
C LEU A 196 -12.15 -0.84 -20.54
N THR A 197 -13.07 0.04 -20.16
CA THR A 197 -13.14 1.43 -20.62
C THR A 197 -11.89 2.22 -20.20
N ASN A 198 -11.62 3.34 -20.87
CA ASN A 198 -10.53 4.26 -20.50
C ASN A 198 -10.63 4.74 -19.04
N GLU A 199 -11.86 4.83 -18.50
CA GLU A 199 -12.14 5.14 -17.10
C GLU A 199 -11.73 4.00 -16.16
N GLN A 200 -11.97 2.74 -16.54
CA GLN A 200 -11.50 1.57 -15.79
C GLN A 200 -9.97 1.42 -15.84
N GLN A 201 -9.32 1.78 -16.94
CA GLN A 201 -7.85 1.83 -17.04
C GLN A 201 -7.25 2.92 -16.14
N GLU A 202 -7.86 4.11 -16.09
CA GLU A 202 -7.47 5.13 -15.12
C GLU A 202 -7.65 4.61 -13.69
N ARG A 203 -8.79 4.00 -13.33
CA ARG A 203 -9.03 3.42 -11.98
C ARG A 203 -8.05 2.33 -11.56
N ILE A 204 -7.59 1.49 -12.48
CA ILE A 204 -6.56 0.47 -12.21
C ILE A 204 -5.21 1.10 -11.84
N SER A 205 -4.88 2.26 -12.41
CA SER A 205 -3.68 3.02 -12.04
C SER A 205 -3.73 3.54 -10.58
N TRP A 206 -4.92 3.60 -9.98
CA TRP A 206 -5.17 3.90 -8.56
C TRP A 206 -5.38 2.64 -7.72
N GLY A 207 -5.11 1.45 -8.26
CA GLY A 207 -5.24 0.17 -7.56
C GLY A 207 -6.67 -0.38 -7.43
N LEU A 208 -7.67 0.21 -8.10
CA LEU A 208 -9.04 -0.31 -8.08
C LEU A 208 -9.25 -1.35 -9.22
N PRO A 209 -9.77 -2.56 -8.94
CA PRO A 209 -10.03 -3.56 -9.97
C PRO A 209 -11.09 -3.07 -10.95
N PRO A 210 -11.05 -3.53 -12.21
CA PRO A 210 -12.10 -3.21 -13.15
C PRO A 210 -13.43 -3.87 -12.75
N TYR A 211 -14.52 -3.14 -12.92
CA TYR A 211 -15.87 -3.69 -12.84
C TYR A 211 -16.04 -4.82 -13.86
N PHE A 212 -16.61 -5.96 -13.43
CA PHE A 212 -17.20 -6.93 -14.35
C PHE A 212 -18.45 -6.30 -14.98
N GLU A 213 -18.58 -6.32 -16.31
CA GLU A 213 -19.85 -5.94 -16.91
C GLU A 213 -20.93 -6.95 -16.50
N ARG A 214 -22.12 -6.45 -16.14
CA ARG A 214 -23.26 -7.28 -15.74
C ARG A 214 -23.64 -8.31 -16.82
N SER A 215 -23.35 -8.04 -18.08
CA SER A 215 -23.50 -8.96 -19.23
C SER A 215 -22.65 -10.21 -19.05
N GLU A 216 -21.38 -10.09 -18.66
CA GLU A 216 -20.47 -11.22 -18.51
C GLU A 216 -20.84 -12.10 -17.31
N LEU A 217 -21.26 -11.49 -16.19
CA LEU A 217 -21.73 -12.22 -15.02
C LEU A 217 -23.12 -12.85 -15.26
N SER A 218 -24.02 -12.15 -15.96
CA SER A 218 -25.33 -12.68 -16.36
C SER A 218 -25.17 -13.83 -17.34
N ASP A 219 -24.33 -13.69 -18.37
CA ASP A 219 -24.02 -14.74 -19.34
C ASP A 219 -23.36 -15.95 -18.66
N LEU A 220 -22.54 -15.73 -17.64
CA LEU A 220 -21.97 -16.79 -16.82
C LEU A 220 -23.04 -17.50 -15.98
N LEU A 221 -23.94 -16.74 -15.35
CA LEU A 221 -25.06 -17.28 -14.58
C LEU A 221 -26.06 -18.03 -15.46
N ASP A 222 -26.36 -17.53 -16.65
CA ASP A 222 -27.23 -18.15 -17.64
C ASP A 222 -26.62 -19.43 -18.20
N LYS A 223 -25.30 -19.45 -18.48
CA LYS A 223 -24.56 -20.67 -18.83
C LYS A 223 -24.58 -21.70 -17.71
N ILE A 224 -24.49 -21.27 -16.45
CA ILE A 224 -24.58 -22.16 -15.28
C ILE A 224 -25.99 -22.75 -15.16
N GLU A 225 -27.06 -21.97 -15.40
CA GLU A 225 -28.45 -22.46 -15.38
C GLU A 225 -28.73 -23.42 -16.55
N GLU A 226 -28.20 -23.15 -17.75
CA GLU A 226 -28.27 -24.03 -18.92
C GLU A 226 -27.55 -25.37 -18.67
N GLU A 227 -26.35 -25.33 -18.08
CA GLU A 227 -25.60 -26.53 -17.72
C GLU A 227 -26.23 -27.32 -16.57
N GLU A 228 -26.91 -26.68 -15.62
CA GLU A 228 -27.72 -27.38 -14.61
C GLU A 228 -28.91 -28.11 -15.23
N GLY A 229 -29.55 -27.50 -16.24
CA GLY A 229 -30.56 -28.17 -17.06
C GLY A 229 -30.01 -29.45 -17.69
N LEU A 230 -28.81 -29.35 -18.29
CA LEU A 230 -28.11 -30.48 -18.93
C LEU A 230 -27.62 -31.54 -17.93
N LEU A 231 -27.15 -31.15 -16.74
CA LEU A 231 -26.74 -32.07 -15.68
C LEU A 231 -27.92 -32.84 -15.11
N ARG A 232 -29.05 -32.17 -14.85
CA ARG A 232 -30.32 -32.82 -14.43
C ARG A 232 -30.86 -33.75 -15.51
N GLN A 233 -30.64 -33.42 -16.80
CA GLN A 233 -30.94 -34.30 -17.93
C GLN A 233 -30.01 -35.52 -17.97
N SER A 234 -28.69 -35.33 -17.81
CA SER A 234 -27.69 -36.42 -17.85
C SER A 234 -27.74 -37.35 -16.63
N GLN A 235 -28.18 -36.85 -15.47
CA GLN A 235 -28.42 -37.67 -14.28
C GLN A 235 -29.66 -38.55 -14.43
N LYS A 236 -30.64 -38.15 -15.26
CA LYS A 236 -31.76 -39.02 -15.66
C LYS A 236 -31.32 -40.08 -16.67
N ASP A 237 -30.34 -39.77 -17.52
CA ASP A 237 -29.83 -40.68 -18.56
C ASP A 237 -28.61 -41.47 -18.05
N SER A 238 -28.88 -42.57 -17.36
CA SER A 238 -27.89 -43.44 -16.67
C SER A 238 -26.95 -44.24 -17.61
N GLN A 239 -26.18 -43.56 -18.45
CA GLN A 239 -25.04 -44.15 -19.18
C GLN A 239 -23.90 -43.16 -19.53
N ALA A 240 -23.95 -41.91 -19.05
CA ALA A 240 -22.95 -40.88 -19.35
C ALA A 240 -21.83 -40.73 -18.29
N LYS A 241 -21.53 -41.77 -17.50
CA LYS A 241 -20.49 -41.73 -16.45
C LYS A 241 -19.06 -41.48 -16.97
N LYS A 242 -18.81 -41.61 -18.29
CA LYS A 242 -17.50 -41.34 -18.91
C LYS A 242 -17.31 -39.89 -19.37
N THR A 243 -18.37 -39.14 -19.61
CA THR A 243 -18.29 -37.73 -20.05
C THR A 243 -18.22 -36.76 -18.87
N ALA A 244 -18.73 -37.15 -17.70
CA ALA A 244 -18.64 -36.37 -16.46
C ALA A 244 -17.20 -36.24 -15.91
N MET A 245 -16.33 -37.23 -16.16
CA MET A 245 -14.93 -37.19 -15.70
C MET A 245 -14.05 -36.18 -16.46
N LEU A 246 -14.35 -35.91 -17.73
CA LEU A 246 -13.62 -34.91 -18.53
C LEU A 246 -14.08 -33.47 -18.23
N ARG A 247 -15.35 -33.27 -17.86
CA ARG A 247 -15.88 -31.95 -17.46
C ARG A 247 -15.56 -31.54 -16.02
N ASN A 248 -15.22 -32.50 -15.15
CA ASN A 248 -14.75 -32.19 -13.79
C ASN A 248 -13.42 -31.41 -13.78
N ASN A 249 -12.59 -31.51 -14.83
CA ASN A 249 -11.38 -30.70 -14.96
C ASN A 249 -11.67 -29.26 -15.42
N GLU A 250 -12.67 -29.05 -16.27
CA GLU A 250 -13.12 -27.70 -16.67
C GLU A 250 -13.87 -26.98 -15.53
N LEU A 251 -14.70 -27.72 -14.77
CA LEU A 251 -15.30 -27.24 -13.52
C LEU A 251 -14.26 -26.99 -12.43
N GLY A 252 -13.20 -27.80 -12.37
CA GLY A 252 -12.04 -27.57 -11.50
C GLY A 252 -11.35 -26.25 -11.82
N TRP A 253 -11.12 -25.96 -13.10
CA TRP A 253 -10.51 -24.70 -13.53
C TRP A 253 -11.42 -23.48 -13.32
N ILE A 254 -12.73 -23.59 -13.57
CA ILE A 254 -13.69 -22.50 -13.30
C ILE A 254 -13.82 -22.26 -11.78
N ASN A 255 -13.89 -23.33 -10.97
CA ASN A 255 -13.87 -23.22 -9.51
C ASN A 255 -12.53 -22.68 -8.99
N GLU A 256 -11.39 -23.05 -9.58
CA GLU A 256 -10.08 -22.52 -9.21
C GLU A 256 -9.90 -21.07 -9.65
N THR A 257 -10.49 -20.67 -10.78
CA THR A 257 -10.46 -19.28 -11.26
C THR A 257 -11.40 -18.38 -10.46
N LEU A 258 -12.59 -18.88 -10.09
CA LEU A 258 -13.46 -18.25 -9.08
C LEU A 258 -12.79 -18.22 -7.70
N LYS A 259 -12.12 -19.30 -7.29
CA LYS A 259 -11.32 -19.34 -6.05
C LYS A 259 -10.16 -18.35 -6.07
N ALA A 260 -9.45 -18.22 -7.18
CA ALA A 260 -8.27 -17.38 -7.30
C ALA A 260 -8.60 -15.87 -7.44
N ASN A 261 -9.75 -15.53 -8.05
CA ASN A 261 -10.09 -14.14 -8.35
C ASN A 261 -11.18 -13.55 -7.42
N THR A 262 -12.04 -14.37 -6.82
CA THR A 262 -13.15 -13.90 -5.95
C THR A 262 -12.87 -14.07 -4.45
N TYR A 263 -11.86 -14.86 -4.05
CA TYR A 263 -11.54 -15.12 -2.63
C TYR A 263 -10.39 -14.29 -2.08
N GLN A 264 -9.77 -13.40 -2.85
CA GLN A 264 -8.61 -12.66 -2.34
C GLN A 264 -8.98 -11.75 -1.14
N GLY A 265 -10.27 -11.42 -0.96
CA GLY A 265 -10.77 -10.63 0.18
C GLY A 265 -11.25 -11.43 1.40
N VAL A 266 -11.30 -12.76 1.35
CA VAL A 266 -11.83 -13.60 2.45
C VAL A 266 -10.69 -14.39 3.09
N GLU A 267 -10.17 -13.91 4.21
CA GLU A 267 -9.10 -14.58 4.98
C GLU A 267 -9.70 -15.70 5.86
N GLY A 268 -10.33 -16.68 5.24
CA GLY A 268 -10.84 -17.87 5.92
C GLY A 268 -12.37 -18.01 5.91
N LEU A 269 -12.81 -19.18 5.46
CA LEU A 269 -14.17 -19.71 5.64
C LEU A 269 -14.00 -21.02 6.41
N GLU A 270 -14.11 -20.97 7.73
CA GLU A 270 -14.01 -22.17 8.58
C GLU A 270 -15.40 -22.85 8.68
N GLY A 271 -15.44 -24.18 8.48
CA GLY A 271 -16.62 -25.02 8.77
C GLY A 271 -17.60 -25.28 7.63
N LEU A 272 -17.31 -24.89 6.37
CA LEU A 272 -18.29 -24.91 5.26
C LEU A 272 -18.03 -25.91 4.11
N PHE A 273 -16.92 -26.66 4.11
CA PHE A 273 -16.47 -27.35 2.90
C PHE A 273 -16.31 -28.86 3.08
N GLY A 274 -17.35 -29.59 2.66
CA GLY A 274 -17.27 -30.97 2.22
C GLY A 274 -17.76 -31.10 0.78
N GLU A 275 -16.92 -31.64 -0.11
CA GLU A 275 -16.82 -31.54 -1.59
C GLU A 275 -18.08 -31.55 -2.49
N SER A 276 -19.30 -31.73 -1.99
CA SER A 276 -20.51 -31.87 -2.83
C SER A 276 -21.68 -30.91 -2.52
N LEU A 277 -21.81 -30.41 -1.28
CA LEU A 277 -22.77 -29.34 -0.93
C LEU A 277 -22.18 -27.92 -1.12
N GLU A 278 -20.89 -27.84 -1.43
CA GLU A 278 -20.09 -26.61 -1.47
C GLU A 278 -20.53 -25.61 -2.55
N SER A 279 -21.09 -26.09 -3.66
CA SER A 279 -21.46 -25.21 -4.78
C SER A 279 -22.82 -24.53 -4.56
N GLN A 280 -23.81 -25.21 -3.97
CA GLN A 280 -25.15 -24.65 -3.84
C GLN A 280 -25.26 -23.60 -2.74
N THR A 281 -24.69 -23.85 -1.56
CA THR A 281 -24.69 -22.89 -0.44
C THR A 281 -23.92 -21.62 -0.82
N TYR A 282 -22.76 -21.78 -1.48
CA TYR A 282 -21.95 -20.67 -1.96
C TYR A 282 -22.63 -19.91 -3.11
N ARG A 283 -23.23 -20.60 -4.09
CA ARG A 283 -24.02 -19.96 -5.16
C ARG A 283 -25.22 -19.20 -4.60
N THR A 284 -25.91 -19.77 -3.61
CA THR A 284 -27.02 -19.10 -2.93
C THR A 284 -26.52 -17.86 -2.18
N TRP A 285 -25.35 -17.93 -1.55
CA TRP A 285 -24.72 -16.76 -0.91
C TRP A 285 -24.28 -15.69 -1.93
N LEU A 286 -23.71 -16.06 -3.08
CA LEU A 286 -23.37 -15.11 -4.14
C LEU A 286 -24.61 -14.52 -4.83
N LYS A 287 -25.71 -15.26 -4.92
CA LYS A 287 -26.95 -14.79 -5.58
C LYS A 287 -27.77 -13.92 -4.64
N ASP A 288 -27.99 -14.40 -3.42
CA ASP A 288 -28.97 -13.85 -2.47
C ASP A 288 -28.34 -13.32 -1.18
N GLY A 289 -27.03 -13.51 -1.01
CA GLY A 289 -26.30 -13.24 0.22
C GLY A 289 -25.32 -12.08 0.22
N LEU A 290 -25.17 -11.42 -0.93
CA LEU A 290 -24.29 -10.27 -1.05
C LEU A 290 -24.82 -9.10 -0.26
N PRO A 291 -23.94 -8.37 0.44
CA PRO A 291 -24.35 -7.22 1.21
C PRO A 291 -24.77 -6.07 0.29
N SER A 292 -25.69 -5.26 0.79
CA SER A 292 -26.19 -4.05 0.15
C SER A 292 -26.39 -2.96 1.21
N GLY A 293 -26.50 -1.70 0.83
CA GLY A 293 -26.70 -0.64 1.81
C GLY A 293 -27.04 0.69 1.16
N ASP A 294 -27.58 1.59 1.96
CA ASP A 294 -27.89 2.98 1.63
C ASP A 294 -27.02 3.98 2.42
N SER A 295 -25.93 3.48 3.00
CA SER A 295 -25.06 4.23 3.91
C SER A 295 -23.62 4.25 3.43
N LEU A 296 -23.01 5.44 3.39
CA LEU A 296 -21.57 5.62 3.12
C LEU A 296 -20.66 4.81 4.05
N ASN A 297 -21.15 4.45 5.24
CA ASN A 297 -20.35 3.86 6.31
C ASN A 297 -20.68 2.40 6.62
N ALA A 298 -21.59 1.80 5.85
CA ALA A 298 -21.96 0.43 6.11
C ALA A 298 -22.61 -0.28 4.93
N LEU A 299 -22.35 -1.58 4.89
CA LEU A 299 -23.10 -2.53 4.11
C LEU A 299 -23.78 -3.54 5.03
N GLU A 300 -24.97 -3.99 4.65
CA GLU A 300 -25.79 -4.93 5.40
C GLU A 300 -25.96 -6.22 4.63
N PHE A 301 -25.67 -7.34 5.31
CA PHE A 301 -25.92 -8.66 4.76
C PHE A 301 -27.41 -9.01 4.81
N PRO A 302 -28.00 -9.51 3.71
CA PRO A 302 -29.41 -9.88 3.66
C PRO A 302 -29.74 -11.08 4.57
N ASN A 303 -31.04 -11.27 4.83
CA ASN A 303 -31.56 -12.49 5.46
C ASN A 303 -31.47 -13.65 4.48
N ILE A 304 -30.44 -14.49 4.61
CA ILE A 304 -30.36 -15.73 3.84
C ILE A 304 -30.75 -16.89 4.76
N ASN A 305 -31.80 -17.62 4.38
CA ASN A 305 -32.09 -18.91 4.97
C ASN A 305 -31.28 -19.96 4.21
N LEU A 306 -30.12 -20.31 4.73
CA LEU A 306 -29.35 -21.39 4.15
C LEU A 306 -29.95 -22.75 4.54
N PRO A 307 -30.03 -23.71 3.60
CA PRO A 307 -30.75 -24.97 3.81
C PRO A 307 -30.06 -25.97 4.74
N ASP A 308 -28.84 -25.69 5.21
CA ASP A 308 -28.01 -26.64 5.96
C ASP A 308 -27.57 -26.04 7.32
N PRO A 309 -27.74 -26.73 8.46
CA PRO A 309 -27.43 -26.22 9.80
C PRO A 309 -25.94 -26.25 10.18
N CYS A 310 -25.03 -26.52 9.24
CA CYS A 310 -23.61 -26.42 9.49
C CYS A 310 -23.21 -24.93 9.62
N SER A 311 -22.93 -24.52 10.86
CA SER A 311 -22.43 -23.19 11.19
C SER A 311 -21.03 -22.98 10.61
N GLY A 312 -20.91 -22.11 9.61
CA GLY A 312 -19.63 -21.55 9.20
C GLY A 312 -19.51 -20.08 9.59
N GLU A 313 -18.30 -19.55 9.61
CA GLU A 313 -18.07 -18.09 9.70
C GLU A 313 -17.32 -17.64 8.44
N ALA A 314 -17.83 -16.58 7.79
CA ALA A 314 -17.06 -15.85 6.79
C ALA A 314 -16.34 -14.69 7.45
N TRP A 315 -15.02 -14.64 7.34
CA TRP A 315 -14.22 -13.53 7.86
C TRP A 315 -13.83 -12.55 6.75
N PHE A 316 -14.25 -11.30 6.90
CA PHE A 316 -13.84 -10.18 6.06
C PHE A 316 -12.89 -9.28 6.85
N PRO A 317 -11.57 -9.40 6.69
CA PRO A 317 -10.62 -8.57 7.39
C PRO A 317 -10.78 -7.08 7.04
N ALA A 318 -10.25 -6.21 7.90
CA ALA A 318 -10.09 -4.80 7.55
C ALA A 318 -9.21 -4.67 6.30
N GLY A 319 -9.66 -3.84 5.35
CA GLY A 319 -9.08 -3.72 4.03
C GLY A 319 -9.73 -4.60 2.97
N THR A 320 -10.75 -5.42 3.30
CA THR A 320 -11.52 -6.10 2.24
C THR A 320 -12.18 -5.07 1.33
N LEU A 321 -11.96 -5.17 0.02
CA LEU A 321 -12.56 -4.29 -0.98
C LEU A 321 -13.94 -4.81 -1.39
N TRP A 322 -14.90 -3.93 -1.58
CA TRP A 322 -16.29 -4.23 -1.95
C TRP A 322 -16.64 -3.47 -3.21
N LEU A 323 -16.80 -4.19 -4.31
CA LEU A 323 -17.15 -3.61 -5.61
C LEU A 323 -18.66 -3.71 -5.84
N PRO A 324 -19.34 -2.61 -6.19
CA PRO A 324 -20.75 -2.66 -6.50
C PRO A 324 -21.00 -3.38 -7.84
N ASP A 325 -22.11 -4.09 -7.90
CA ASP A 325 -22.63 -4.78 -9.08
C ASP A 325 -23.16 -3.82 -10.17
N THR A 326 -23.41 -2.57 -9.77
CA THR A 326 -23.99 -1.52 -10.59
C THR A 326 -22.96 -0.42 -10.86
N PRO A 327 -22.61 -0.14 -12.13
CA PRO A 327 -21.67 0.92 -12.47
C PRO A 327 -22.10 2.30 -11.95
N GLY A 328 -21.11 3.12 -11.59
CA GLY A 328 -21.32 4.47 -11.10
C GLY A 328 -21.57 4.59 -9.59
N TYR A 329 -21.60 3.47 -8.86
CA TYR A 329 -21.64 3.42 -7.40
C TYR A 329 -20.24 3.26 -6.80
N GLN A 330 -20.02 3.88 -5.63
CA GLN A 330 -18.73 3.89 -4.95
C GLN A 330 -18.28 2.48 -4.54
N PRO A 331 -17.05 2.06 -4.90
CA PRO A 331 -16.35 0.98 -4.21
C PRO A 331 -16.22 1.30 -2.72
N MET A 332 -16.24 0.29 -1.88
CA MET A 332 -16.10 0.45 -0.43
C MET A 332 -15.00 -0.45 0.13
N ALA A 333 -14.40 -0.11 1.26
CA ALA A 333 -13.48 -0.98 1.98
C ALA A 333 -13.98 -1.27 3.40
N THR A 334 -13.87 -2.52 3.85
CA THR A 334 -14.12 -2.90 5.25
C THR A 334 -13.14 -2.17 6.14
N SER A 335 -13.63 -1.38 7.09
CA SER A 335 -12.78 -0.65 8.02
C SER A 335 -12.65 -1.32 9.38
N VAL A 336 -13.58 -2.20 9.71
CA VAL A 336 -13.51 -3.06 10.90
C VAL A 336 -13.75 -4.49 10.45
N GLY A 337 -12.77 -5.34 10.71
CA GLY A 337 -12.86 -6.74 10.32
C GLY A 337 -14.13 -7.36 10.89
N THR A 338 -14.92 -8.02 10.04
CA THR A 338 -16.26 -8.51 10.40
C THR A 338 -16.34 -10.01 10.16
N ARG A 339 -16.73 -10.76 11.20
CA ARG A 339 -17.08 -12.18 11.10
C ARG A 339 -18.58 -12.28 10.88
N PHE A 340 -18.98 -12.89 9.78
CA PHE A 340 -20.36 -13.15 9.47
C PHE A 340 -20.69 -14.62 9.73
N PRO A 341 -21.56 -14.92 10.71
CA PRO A 341 -22.01 -16.28 10.94
C PRO A 341 -22.93 -16.71 9.79
N ILE A 342 -22.47 -17.68 9.00
CA ILE A 342 -23.24 -18.39 8.00
C ILE A 342 -24.02 -19.47 8.74
N THR A 343 -25.14 -19.09 9.36
CA THR A 343 -26.01 -20.04 10.10
C THR A 343 -27.43 -20.03 9.55
N SER A 344 -28.03 -21.22 9.45
CA SER A 344 -29.48 -21.35 9.34
C SER A 344 -30.08 -21.12 10.73
N PHE A 345 -30.82 -20.03 10.90
CA PHE A 345 -31.83 -19.82 11.95
C PHE A 345 -31.60 -20.61 13.27
N VAL A 346 -30.75 -20.12 14.17
CA VAL A 346 -30.93 -20.50 15.59
C VAL A 346 -32.13 -19.70 16.06
N ALA A 347 -33.32 -20.31 15.96
CA ALA A 347 -34.45 -19.91 16.77
C ALA A 347 -33.94 -19.92 18.21
N GLY A 348 -33.72 -18.73 18.78
CA GLY A 348 -33.39 -18.64 20.19
C GLY A 348 -34.42 -19.43 20.98
N ILE A 349 -34.01 -20.02 22.10
CA ILE A 349 -34.85 -20.91 22.94
C ILE A 349 -36.16 -20.20 23.41
N ASN A 350 -36.31 -18.89 23.15
CA ASN A 350 -37.51 -18.08 23.40
C ASN A 350 -38.14 -17.45 22.14
N GLY A 351 -37.84 -17.91 20.92
CA GLY A 351 -38.38 -17.34 19.67
C GLY A 351 -37.79 -15.98 19.27
N VAL A 352 -36.80 -15.48 20.01
CA VAL A 352 -36.05 -14.27 19.65
C VAL A 352 -34.85 -14.70 18.80
N ALA A 353 -34.87 -14.37 17.50
CA ALA A 353 -33.69 -14.51 16.66
C ALA A 353 -32.57 -13.64 17.25
N LEU A 354 -31.44 -14.24 17.62
CA LEU A 354 -30.23 -13.50 17.93
C LEU A 354 -29.78 -12.82 16.63
N GLN A 355 -30.16 -11.56 16.44
CA GLN A 355 -29.63 -10.73 15.38
C GLN A 355 -28.15 -10.48 15.70
N SER A 356 -27.26 -11.35 15.24
CA SER A 356 -25.84 -10.98 15.09
C SER A 356 -25.79 -9.75 14.19
N ASP A 357 -25.01 -8.74 14.56
CA ASP A 357 -24.84 -7.51 13.78
C ASP A 357 -24.54 -7.87 12.32
N ARG A 358 -25.51 -7.63 11.43
CA ARG A 358 -25.39 -7.91 9.99
C ARG A 358 -24.79 -6.76 9.21
N ARG A 359 -24.44 -5.72 9.94
CA ARG A 359 -23.94 -4.47 9.42
C ARG A 359 -22.44 -4.47 9.55
N MET A 360 -21.77 -4.49 8.41
CA MET A 360 -20.33 -4.34 8.32
C MET A 360 -20.01 -2.86 8.16
N ARG A 361 -19.04 -2.38 8.95
CA ARG A 361 -18.55 -1.01 8.81
C ARG A 361 -17.62 -0.94 7.60
N THR A 362 -18.00 -0.13 6.64
CA THR A 362 -17.26 0.10 5.41
C THR A 362 -17.00 1.60 5.23
N HIS A 363 -16.07 1.95 4.34
CA HIS A 363 -15.85 3.34 3.91
C HIS A 363 -15.80 3.39 2.40
N CYS A 364 -16.42 4.39 1.80
CA CYS A 364 -16.38 4.58 0.37
C CYS A 364 -15.00 5.06 -0.10
N LEU A 365 -14.61 4.72 -1.32
CA LEU A 365 -13.26 4.96 -1.84
C LEU A 365 -13.17 6.07 -2.90
N ASP A 366 -14.30 6.60 -3.39
CA ASP A 366 -14.29 7.54 -4.52
C ASP A 366 -15.37 8.59 -4.32
N MET A 367 -14.99 9.82 -3.98
CA MET A 367 -15.96 10.89 -3.77
C MET A 367 -16.74 11.19 -5.05
N THR A 368 -16.24 10.96 -6.26
CA THR A 368 -16.95 11.38 -7.48
C THR A 368 -18.15 10.51 -7.83
N LEU A 369 -18.22 9.29 -7.28
CA LEU A 369 -19.26 8.32 -7.58
C LEU A 369 -20.49 8.43 -6.66
N LYS A 370 -21.57 7.73 -7.02
CA LYS A 370 -22.82 7.68 -6.23
C LYS A 370 -22.62 6.89 -4.94
N GLU A 371 -23.23 7.37 -3.87
CA GLU A 371 -23.29 6.66 -2.59
C GLU A 371 -24.02 5.32 -2.74
N PRO A 372 -23.75 4.32 -1.87
CA PRO A 372 -24.51 3.07 -1.84
C PRO A 372 -26.01 3.34 -1.80
N ALA A 373 -26.80 2.54 -2.53
CA ALA A 373 -28.25 2.67 -2.57
C ALA A 373 -28.96 1.31 -2.38
N PRO A 374 -30.23 1.31 -1.95
CA PRO A 374 -31.01 0.09 -1.85
C PRO A 374 -31.02 -0.68 -3.18
N GLY A 375 -30.70 -1.97 -3.12
CA GLY A 375 -30.68 -2.87 -4.27
C GLY A 375 -29.33 -2.97 -5.00
N VAL A 376 -28.35 -2.12 -4.69
CA VAL A 376 -26.97 -2.28 -5.19
C VAL A 376 -26.27 -3.33 -4.34
N LYS A 377 -25.79 -4.39 -4.97
CA LYS A 377 -25.08 -5.49 -4.29
C LYS A 377 -23.58 -5.29 -4.38
N TYR A 378 -22.85 -5.76 -3.38
CA TYR A 378 -21.41 -5.57 -3.28
C TYR A 378 -20.65 -6.90 -3.19
N TYR A 379 -19.60 -7.04 -4.00
CA TYR A 379 -18.77 -8.24 -4.08
C TYR A 379 -17.42 -8.04 -3.39
N PRO A 380 -16.95 -8.97 -2.54
CA PRO A 380 -15.68 -8.84 -1.84
C PRO A 380 -14.48 -9.19 -2.71
N TYR A 381 -13.37 -8.45 -2.54
CA TYR A 381 -12.08 -8.62 -3.21
C TYR A 381 -10.92 -8.30 -2.25
N ALA A 382 -9.71 -8.77 -2.58
CA ALA A 382 -8.51 -8.24 -1.93
C ALA A 382 -8.36 -6.76 -2.28
N GLN A 383 -7.84 -6.01 -1.33
CA GLN A 383 -7.31 -4.69 -1.61
C GLN A 383 -5.83 -4.81 -2.04
N PRO A 384 -5.49 -4.60 -3.32
CA PRO A 384 -4.10 -4.59 -3.78
C PRO A 384 -3.34 -3.36 -3.27
N ASP A 385 -4.04 -2.29 -2.89
CA ASP A 385 -3.44 -1.07 -2.36
C ASP A 385 -3.03 -1.23 -0.88
N SER A 386 -1.72 -1.29 -0.65
CA SER A 386 -1.15 -1.41 0.69
C SER A 386 -1.46 -0.21 1.59
N VAL A 387 -1.58 1.00 1.04
CA VAL A 387 -1.90 2.20 1.81
C VAL A 387 -3.34 2.12 2.31
N LEU A 388 -4.30 1.79 1.44
CA LEU A 388 -5.70 1.57 1.86
C LEU A 388 -5.82 0.45 2.91
N LYS A 389 -5.06 -0.63 2.75
CA LYS A 389 -5.00 -1.70 3.77
C LYS A 389 -4.46 -1.16 5.11
N ASN A 390 -3.40 -0.36 5.11
CA ASN A 390 -2.87 0.25 6.32
C ASN A 390 -3.87 1.23 6.97
N LEU A 391 -4.55 2.07 6.19
CA LEU A 391 -5.52 3.04 6.70
C LEU A 391 -6.75 2.36 7.34
N THR A 392 -7.25 1.30 6.71
CA THR A 392 -8.34 0.48 7.28
C THR A 392 -7.88 -0.26 8.53
N GLN A 393 -6.63 -0.71 8.62
CA GLN A 393 -6.06 -1.28 9.85
C GLN A 393 -5.97 -0.28 11.00
N ILE A 394 -5.60 0.98 10.75
CA ILE A 394 -5.62 2.02 11.79
C ILE A 394 -7.06 2.22 12.31
N THR A 395 -8.05 2.24 11.42
CA THR A 395 -9.48 2.32 11.80
C THR A 395 -9.92 1.10 12.62
N ASN A 396 -9.51 -0.09 12.20
CA ASN A 396 -9.83 -1.34 12.88
C ASN A 396 -9.28 -1.38 14.31
N ALA A 397 -8.03 -0.94 14.50
CA ALA A 397 -7.35 -0.87 15.78
C ALA A 397 -7.88 0.26 16.70
N SER A 398 -8.59 1.24 16.15
CA SER A 398 -9.09 2.36 16.94
C SER A 398 -10.27 1.96 17.83
N ARG A 399 -10.23 2.42 19.08
CA ARG A 399 -11.34 2.29 20.05
C ARG A 399 -12.49 3.25 19.75
N PHE A 400 -12.18 4.39 19.15
CA PHE A 400 -13.13 5.44 18.80
C PHE A 400 -13.21 5.54 17.29
N ARG A 401 -14.43 5.59 16.77
CA ARG A 401 -14.67 5.60 15.34
C ARG A 401 -15.67 6.69 15.00
N GLY A 402 -15.50 7.33 13.85
CA GLY A 402 -16.30 8.49 13.48
C GLY A 402 -16.11 8.94 12.03
N PRO A 403 -16.62 10.12 11.66
CA PRO A 403 -16.54 10.63 10.28
C PRO A 403 -15.09 10.82 9.80
N TRP A 404 -14.14 11.02 10.71
CA TRP A 404 -12.72 11.15 10.37
C TRP A 404 -12.14 9.88 9.74
N ASP A 405 -12.72 8.71 9.96
CA ASP A 405 -12.28 7.47 9.32
C ASP A 405 -12.53 7.51 7.80
N GLN A 406 -13.73 7.95 7.40
CA GLN A 406 -14.10 8.15 6.00
C GLN A 406 -13.30 9.29 5.36
N ALA A 407 -13.12 10.40 6.09
CA ALA A 407 -12.34 11.54 5.64
C ALA A 407 -10.89 11.18 5.32
N ARG A 408 -10.26 10.35 6.17
CA ARG A 408 -8.88 9.87 5.98
C ARG A 408 -8.73 9.02 4.72
N ILE A 409 -9.72 8.19 4.40
CA ILE A 409 -9.73 7.43 3.15
C ILE A 409 -9.79 8.38 1.96
N TRP A 410 -10.72 9.34 1.96
CA TRP A 410 -10.86 10.32 0.87
C TRP A 410 -9.68 11.29 0.73
N GLN A 411 -8.99 11.61 1.82
CA GLN A 411 -7.71 12.29 1.72
C GLN A 411 -6.72 11.48 0.88
N TYR A 412 -6.66 10.16 1.05
CA TYR A 412 -5.76 9.35 0.25
C TYR A 412 -6.26 9.11 -1.18
N THR A 413 -7.52 8.71 -1.35
CA THR A 413 -8.06 8.26 -2.65
C THR A 413 -8.43 9.40 -3.59
N ASP A 414 -8.91 10.52 -3.07
CA ASP A 414 -9.44 11.62 -3.87
C ASP A 414 -8.61 12.90 -3.75
N MET A 415 -7.54 12.87 -2.93
CA MET A 415 -6.82 14.07 -2.50
C MET A 415 -7.77 15.16 -1.98
N ALA A 416 -8.80 14.73 -1.24
CA ALA A 416 -9.88 15.59 -0.80
C ALA A 416 -9.38 16.69 0.15
N THR A 417 -9.77 17.94 -0.13
CA THR A 417 -9.50 19.09 0.74
C THR A 417 -10.42 19.07 1.97
N PHE A 418 -10.13 19.91 2.97
CA PHE A 418 -11.00 20.05 4.13
C PHE A 418 -12.41 20.48 3.72
N LYS A 419 -12.50 21.36 2.73
CA LYS A 419 -13.76 21.83 2.16
C LYS A 419 -14.52 20.70 1.46
N ASP A 420 -13.87 19.93 0.59
CA ASP A 420 -14.50 18.83 -0.14
C ASP A 420 -15.14 17.82 0.84
N ILE A 421 -14.42 17.51 1.92
CA ILE A 421 -14.90 16.60 2.97
C ILE A 421 -16.08 17.21 3.74
N GLY A 422 -16.01 18.50 4.09
CA GLY A 422 -17.07 19.19 4.82
C GLY A 422 -18.38 19.34 4.03
N GLU A 423 -18.32 19.37 2.70
CA GLU A 423 -19.50 19.40 1.82
C GLU A 423 -20.21 18.03 1.74
N ARG A 424 -19.53 16.95 2.12
CA ARG A 424 -19.95 15.56 1.88
C ARG A 424 -20.25 14.78 3.14
N LEU A 425 -19.49 14.99 4.22
CA LEU A 425 -19.65 14.26 5.48
C LEU A 425 -20.59 14.96 6.44
N PHE A 426 -21.54 14.19 6.96
CA PHE A 426 -22.39 14.60 8.08
C PHE A 426 -22.32 13.56 9.23
N PRO A 427 -21.91 13.96 10.45
CA PRO A 427 -21.37 15.28 10.81
C PRO A 427 -20.00 15.53 10.16
N SER A 428 -19.71 16.81 9.88
CA SER A 428 -18.40 17.22 9.36
C SER A 428 -17.30 16.99 10.41
N ILE A 429 -16.05 16.93 9.93
CA ILE A 429 -14.87 16.81 10.79
C ILE A 429 -14.32 18.19 11.17
N SER A 430 -13.62 18.26 12.30
CA SER A 430 -12.90 19.49 12.66
C SER A 430 -11.60 19.63 11.86
N LEU A 431 -11.07 20.86 11.77
CA LEU A 431 -9.79 21.13 11.10
C LEU A 431 -8.63 20.35 11.75
N ARG A 432 -8.67 20.22 13.08
CA ARG A 432 -7.76 19.35 13.84
C ARG A 432 -7.79 17.91 13.34
N GLN A 433 -8.99 17.32 13.25
CA GLN A 433 -9.14 15.93 12.78
C GLN A 433 -8.63 15.77 11.35
N TYR A 434 -8.87 16.77 10.49
CA TYR A 434 -8.35 16.77 9.13
C TYR A 434 -6.81 16.75 9.11
N VAL A 435 -6.16 17.63 9.88
CA VAL A 435 -4.70 17.69 9.97
C VAL A 435 -4.09 16.42 10.57
N ASP A 436 -4.69 15.90 11.65
CA ASP A 436 -4.25 14.64 12.26
C ASP A 436 -4.38 13.46 11.27
N ASN A 437 -5.44 13.44 10.45
CA ASN A 437 -5.61 12.42 9.42
C ASN A 437 -4.53 12.51 8.32
N LEU A 438 -4.08 13.72 7.93
CA LEU A 438 -2.99 13.86 6.95
C LEU A 438 -1.71 13.17 7.46
N LEU A 439 -1.42 13.24 8.77
CA LEU A 439 -0.29 12.53 9.37
C LEU A 439 -0.47 11.01 9.28
N GLU A 440 -1.69 10.51 9.53
CA GLU A 440 -1.98 9.07 9.44
C GLU A 440 -1.87 8.55 8.00
N VAL A 441 -2.31 9.34 7.01
CA VAL A 441 -2.10 9.06 5.58
C VAL A 441 -0.61 9.02 5.26
N SER A 442 0.16 9.99 5.75
CA SER A 442 1.61 9.99 5.56
C SER A 442 2.27 8.76 6.16
N LYS A 443 1.90 8.36 7.39
CA LYS A 443 2.45 7.18 8.08
C LYS A 443 2.07 5.86 7.39
N ALA A 444 0.96 5.83 6.68
CA ALA A 444 0.53 4.69 5.86
C ALA A 444 1.26 4.58 4.51
N GLY A 445 2.11 5.56 4.15
CA GLY A 445 2.82 5.64 2.88
C GLY A 445 2.08 6.42 1.79
N GLY A 446 0.99 7.13 2.14
CA GLY A 446 0.06 7.69 1.17
C GLY A 446 0.57 8.85 0.32
N TYR A 447 1.70 9.46 0.62
CA TYR A 447 2.25 10.59 -0.16
C TYR A 447 3.53 10.22 -0.94
N GLU A 448 3.96 8.97 -0.90
CA GLU A 448 5.15 8.53 -1.63
C GLU A 448 4.88 8.50 -3.15
N GLY A 449 5.73 9.16 -3.93
CA GLY A 449 5.61 9.19 -5.40
C GLY A 449 4.49 10.08 -5.96
N MET A 450 3.73 10.77 -5.10
CA MET A 450 2.71 11.72 -5.55
C MET A 450 3.32 13.04 -6.02
N ASP A 451 2.72 13.65 -7.05
CA ASP A 451 3.04 15.01 -7.49
C ASP A 451 2.45 16.03 -6.49
N MET A 452 3.18 16.22 -5.39
CA MET A 452 2.77 17.09 -4.28
C MET A 452 2.58 18.56 -4.69
N ALA A 453 3.16 19.01 -5.81
CA ALA A 453 2.93 20.35 -6.32
C ALA A 453 1.48 20.55 -6.83
N LYS A 454 0.82 19.47 -7.26
CA LYS A 454 -0.59 19.47 -7.65
C LYS A 454 -1.53 19.06 -6.51
N ASN A 455 -0.99 18.60 -5.40
CA ASN A 455 -1.78 18.16 -4.26
C ASN A 455 -2.49 19.38 -3.62
N LYS A 456 -3.82 19.32 -3.60
CA LYS A 456 -4.68 20.40 -3.08
C LYS A 456 -4.91 20.30 -1.58
N GLN A 457 -4.56 19.19 -0.94
CA GLN A 457 -4.89 18.88 0.44
C GLN A 457 -4.13 19.69 1.47
N PHE A 458 -2.95 20.20 1.10
CA PHE A 458 -2.10 21.03 1.96
C PHE A 458 -2.37 22.50 1.64
N GLU A 459 -3.18 23.14 2.47
CA GLU A 459 -3.57 24.55 2.33
C GLU A 459 -3.03 25.36 3.52
N PRO A 460 -2.62 26.63 3.32
CA PRO A 460 -2.13 27.46 4.43
C PRO A 460 -3.09 27.58 5.61
N MET A 461 -4.41 27.57 5.36
CA MET A 461 -5.41 27.65 6.43
C MET A 461 -5.33 26.50 7.44
N LEU A 462 -4.75 25.35 7.07
CA LEU A 462 -4.59 24.20 7.97
C LEU A 462 -3.67 24.51 9.16
N LEU A 463 -2.83 25.53 9.05
CA LEU A 463 -2.00 25.99 10.16
C LEU A 463 -2.84 26.54 11.33
N THR A 464 -4.13 26.82 11.12
CA THR A 464 -5.08 27.25 12.16
C THR A 464 -5.75 26.08 12.91
N ALA A 465 -5.32 24.83 12.66
CA ALA A 465 -5.84 23.66 13.34
C ALA A 465 -5.39 23.56 14.81
N VAL A 466 -6.06 24.30 15.69
CA VAL A 466 -5.84 24.26 17.15
C VAL A 466 -5.94 22.82 17.65
N ASP A 467 -5.04 22.44 18.57
CA ASP A 467 -4.90 21.10 19.15
C ASP A 467 -4.54 19.97 18.18
N ALA A 468 -4.14 20.28 16.95
CA ALA A 468 -3.52 19.28 16.07
C ALA A 468 -2.24 18.73 16.70
N LYS A 469 -1.94 17.45 16.45
CA LYS A 469 -0.70 16.85 16.95
C LYS A 469 0.50 17.65 16.41
N PRO A 470 1.53 17.95 17.23
CA PRO A 470 2.70 18.71 16.78
C PRO A 470 3.38 18.09 15.54
N GLU A 471 3.46 16.76 15.46
CA GLU A 471 3.98 16.05 14.28
C GLU A 471 3.12 16.28 13.02
N ALA A 472 1.80 16.38 13.18
CA ALA A 472 0.88 16.60 12.07
C ALA A 472 0.99 18.04 11.56
N LEU A 473 1.10 19.00 12.47
CA LEU A 473 1.37 20.39 12.12
C LEU A 473 2.74 20.55 11.44
N GLY A 474 3.78 19.88 11.97
CA GLY A 474 5.10 19.85 11.36
C GLY A 474 5.11 19.26 9.94
N LEU A 475 4.32 18.20 9.70
CA LEU A 475 4.09 17.66 8.35
C LEU A 475 3.46 18.71 7.43
N VAL A 476 2.41 19.41 7.88
CA VAL A 476 1.74 20.44 7.09
C VAL A 476 2.69 21.59 6.75
N ILE A 477 3.43 22.10 7.75
CA ILE A 477 4.44 23.14 7.54
C ILE A 477 5.45 22.66 6.52
N GLY A 478 6.10 21.51 6.75
CA GLY A 478 7.11 20.96 5.84
C GLY A 478 6.61 20.82 4.39
N LYS A 479 5.37 20.35 4.19
CA LYS A 479 4.79 20.23 2.84
C LYS A 479 4.45 21.57 2.20
N LEU A 480 3.99 22.54 2.98
CA LEU A 480 3.81 23.91 2.49
C LEU A 480 5.16 24.54 2.13
N GLU A 481 6.22 24.30 2.90
CA GLU A 481 7.56 24.84 2.60
C GLU A 481 8.16 24.25 1.33
N GLU A 482 8.04 22.93 1.17
CA GLU A 482 8.63 22.17 0.08
C GLU A 482 7.95 22.49 -1.26
N HIS A 483 6.61 22.60 -1.26
CA HIS A 483 5.83 22.62 -2.50
C HIS A 483 4.99 23.88 -2.71
N LYS A 484 4.67 24.64 -1.65
CA LYS A 484 3.73 25.78 -1.71
C LYS A 484 4.23 27.06 -1.04
N LYS A 485 5.55 27.25 -0.96
CA LYS A 485 6.17 28.39 -0.25
C LYS A 485 5.65 29.77 -0.68
N THR A 486 5.40 29.97 -1.98
CA THR A 486 4.88 31.24 -2.50
C THR A 486 3.43 31.48 -2.07
N GLU A 487 2.62 30.42 -2.02
CA GLU A 487 1.24 30.49 -1.55
C GLU A 487 1.19 30.78 -0.05
N LEU A 488 1.98 30.06 0.75
CA LEU A 488 2.10 30.30 2.18
C LEU A 488 2.60 31.72 2.50
N SER A 489 3.66 32.18 1.83
CA SER A 489 4.16 33.55 1.99
C SER A 489 3.12 34.61 1.60
N ARG A 490 2.33 34.35 0.55
CA ARG A 490 1.23 35.23 0.13
C ARG A 490 0.10 35.25 1.16
N TRP A 491 -0.29 34.10 1.70
CA TRP A 491 -1.32 34.00 2.72
C TRP A 491 -0.93 34.78 3.99
N LEU A 492 0.30 34.57 4.50
CA LEU A 492 0.85 35.32 5.63
C LEU A 492 0.88 36.83 5.36
N SER A 493 1.40 37.22 4.19
CA SER A 493 1.49 38.64 3.81
C SER A 493 0.12 39.27 3.58
N GLY A 494 -0.87 38.49 3.14
CA GLY A 494 -2.21 38.97 2.76
C GLY A 494 -3.14 39.27 3.93
N GLY A 495 -2.92 38.65 5.09
CA GLY A 495 -3.85 38.80 6.21
C GLY A 495 -3.72 37.64 7.16
N ALA A 496 -3.78 36.44 6.58
CA ALA A 496 -4.08 35.20 7.30
C ALA A 496 -5.22 35.44 8.29
N ASP A 497 -6.37 35.89 7.76
CA ASP A 497 -7.50 36.37 8.55
C ASP A 497 -7.95 35.31 9.58
N GLU A 498 -7.89 34.03 9.21
CA GLU A 498 -8.21 32.90 10.10
C GLU A 498 -7.25 32.81 11.29
N MET A 499 -5.96 33.13 11.08
CA MET A 499 -4.96 33.18 12.16
C MET A 499 -5.18 34.40 13.07
N GLU A 500 -5.59 35.54 12.51
CA GLU A 500 -5.91 36.73 13.29
C GLU A 500 -7.17 36.51 14.13
N GLU A 501 -8.16 35.78 13.62
CA GLU A 501 -9.33 35.34 14.38
C GLU A 501 -8.95 34.44 15.58
N LEU A 502 -8.04 33.48 15.37
CA LEU A 502 -7.51 32.65 16.46
C LEU A 502 -6.80 33.45 17.55
N ILE A 503 -6.03 34.47 17.16
CA ILE A 503 -5.35 35.34 18.12
C ILE A 503 -6.37 36.15 18.93
N LYS A 504 -7.41 36.67 18.26
CA LYS A 504 -8.48 37.45 18.89
C LYS A 504 -9.36 36.62 19.82
N SER A 505 -9.54 35.32 19.57
CA SER A 505 -10.27 34.45 20.49
C SER A 505 -9.56 34.26 21.83
N GLY A 506 -8.25 34.51 21.89
CA GLY A 506 -7.44 34.35 23.10
C GLY A 506 -7.24 32.88 23.49
N GLY A 507 -6.67 32.66 24.68
CA GLY A 507 -6.43 31.32 25.23
C GLY A 507 -5.59 30.44 24.30
N GLU A 508 -6.05 29.20 24.10
CA GLU A 508 -5.39 28.17 23.30
C GLU A 508 -5.17 28.60 21.84
N GLY A 509 -6.07 29.39 21.25
CA GLY A 509 -5.93 29.88 19.88
C GLY A 509 -4.73 30.82 19.72
N LYS A 510 -4.50 31.70 20.71
CA LYS A 510 -3.34 32.58 20.74
C LYS A 510 -2.04 31.81 20.94
N ASP A 511 -2.03 30.83 21.84
CA ASP A 511 -0.86 30.00 22.11
C ASP A 511 -0.48 29.14 20.89
N HIS A 512 -1.49 28.60 20.20
CA HIS A 512 -1.31 27.87 18.94
C HIS A 512 -0.73 28.77 17.84
N ALA A 513 -1.26 29.99 17.68
CA ALA A 513 -0.72 30.94 16.71
C ALA A 513 0.74 31.30 17.00
N VAL A 514 1.12 31.48 18.27
CA VAL A 514 2.52 31.70 18.70
C VAL A 514 3.39 30.50 18.32
N LEU A 515 2.92 29.27 18.56
CA LEU A 515 3.64 28.05 18.19
C LEU A 515 3.90 27.99 16.68
N VAL A 516 2.86 28.20 15.86
CA VAL A 516 2.97 28.22 14.39
C VAL A 516 3.95 29.30 13.93
N MET A 517 3.85 30.52 14.45
CA MET A 517 4.72 31.62 14.04
C MET A 517 6.18 31.37 14.42
N ASN A 518 6.44 30.81 15.59
CA ASN A 518 7.79 30.44 15.98
C ASN A 518 8.39 29.39 15.03
N GLU A 519 7.62 28.39 14.61
CA GLU A 519 8.07 27.38 13.64
C GLU A 519 8.31 27.99 12.24
N LEU A 520 7.42 28.87 11.78
CA LEU A 520 7.61 29.53 10.48
C LEU A 520 8.81 30.49 10.47
N LEU A 521 9.18 31.06 11.63
CA LEU A 521 10.39 31.88 11.76
C LEU A 521 11.68 31.06 11.69
N THR A 522 11.65 29.78 12.06
CA THR A 522 12.80 28.87 11.95
C THR A 522 12.93 28.20 10.57
N SER A 523 11.96 28.42 9.69
CA SER A 523 11.95 27.95 8.30
C SER A 523 13.27 28.20 7.57
N TYR A 524 13.74 27.23 6.79
CA TYR A 524 14.91 27.42 5.91
C TYR A 524 14.59 28.29 4.70
N GLN A 525 13.31 28.43 4.32
CA GLN A 525 12.89 29.23 3.16
C GLN A 525 12.79 30.72 3.53
N PRO A 526 13.62 31.61 2.94
CA PRO A 526 13.60 33.05 3.28
C PRO A 526 12.23 33.71 3.05
N GLU A 527 11.49 33.28 2.03
CA GLU A 527 10.18 33.85 1.70
C GLU A 527 9.12 33.57 2.77
N ILE A 528 9.23 32.43 3.46
CA ILE A 528 8.33 32.04 4.54
C ILE A 528 8.67 32.83 5.79
N ARG A 529 9.95 32.90 6.18
CA ARG A 529 10.41 33.73 7.30
C ARG A 529 9.99 35.19 7.13
N LYS A 530 10.20 35.76 5.94
CA LYS A 530 9.75 37.12 5.59
C LYS A 530 8.23 37.27 5.68
N GLY A 531 7.48 36.27 5.22
CA GLY A 531 6.02 36.24 5.35
C GLY A 531 5.58 36.28 6.81
N ALA A 532 6.17 35.43 7.66
CA ALA A 532 5.88 35.37 9.08
C ALA A 532 6.23 36.68 9.80
N LEU A 533 7.41 37.25 9.54
CA LEU A 533 7.81 38.55 10.11
C LEU A 533 6.87 39.69 9.70
N ARG A 534 6.42 39.72 8.44
CA ARG A 534 5.44 40.71 7.96
C ARG A 534 4.08 40.54 8.61
N TYR A 535 3.64 39.29 8.78
CA TYR A 535 2.41 38.98 9.50
C TYR A 535 2.49 39.51 10.94
N LEU A 536 3.53 39.13 11.69
CA LEU A 536 3.75 39.58 13.07
C LEU A 536 3.78 41.11 13.18
N LYS A 537 4.54 41.79 12.31
CA LYS A 537 4.59 43.25 12.26
C LYS A 537 3.21 43.89 12.00
N ARG A 538 2.31 43.25 11.26
CA ARG A 538 0.96 43.78 11.03
C ARG A 538 0.05 43.51 12.23
N THR A 539 0.17 42.36 12.87
CA THR A 539 -0.71 41.95 13.96
C THR A 539 -0.58 42.89 15.16
N SER A 540 -1.69 43.50 15.56
CA SER A 540 -1.72 44.44 16.69
C SER A 540 -1.70 43.75 18.06
N ALA A 541 -1.94 42.44 18.10
CA ALA A 541 -1.89 41.67 19.33
C ALA A 541 -0.45 41.45 19.80
N GLU A 542 -0.20 41.64 21.09
CA GLU A 542 1.07 41.25 21.69
C GLU A 542 1.18 39.72 21.78
N LEU A 543 2.20 39.14 21.16
CA LEU A 543 2.42 37.70 21.04
C LEU A 543 3.73 37.31 21.73
N ALA A 544 3.74 36.18 22.43
CA ALA A 544 4.92 35.69 23.15
C ALA A 544 5.91 34.98 22.20
N ILE A 545 6.51 35.75 21.30
CA ILE A 545 7.43 35.23 20.27
C ILE A 545 8.75 34.78 20.93
N ASN A 546 9.28 33.63 20.50
CA ASN A 546 10.52 33.08 21.02
C ASN A 546 11.72 33.93 20.54
N PRO A 547 12.50 34.54 21.46
CA PRO A 547 13.67 35.34 21.08
C PRO A 547 14.71 34.56 20.26
N ALA A 548 14.86 33.26 20.51
CA ALA A 548 15.80 32.42 19.78
C ALA A 548 15.40 32.24 18.31
N ALA A 549 14.10 32.11 18.03
CA ALA A 549 13.59 32.02 16.66
C ALA A 549 13.89 33.30 15.89
N LEU A 550 13.62 34.47 16.47
CA LEU A 550 13.99 35.77 15.89
C LEU A 550 15.52 35.93 15.71
N GLY A 551 16.30 35.48 16.70
CA GLY A 551 17.76 35.51 16.64
C GLY A 551 18.31 34.77 15.42
N MET A 552 17.78 33.59 15.10
CA MET A 552 18.19 32.85 13.91
C MET A 552 17.94 33.62 12.61
N VAL A 553 16.85 34.39 12.53
CA VAL A 553 16.52 35.18 11.32
C VAL A 553 17.49 36.34 11.12
N ILE A 554 17.95 36.99 12.18
CA ILE A 554 18.95 38.06 12.13
C ILE A 554 20.27 37.57 11.52
N PHE A 555 20.67 36.33 11.80
CA PHE A 555 21.91 35.75 11.28
C PHE A 555 21.79 35.19 9.86
N SER A 556 20.64 35.34 9.19
CA SER A 556 20.46 34.94 7.79
C SER A 556 21.32 35.74 6.79
N GLY A 557 21.83 36.90 7.19
CA GLY A 557 22.62 37.80 6.34
C GLY A 557 21.78 38.71 5.43
N ASP A 558 20.45 38.59 5.45
CA ASP A 558 19.55 39.47 4.71
C ASP A 558 19.18 40.71 5.54
N ASN A 559 19.48 41.89 5.00
CA ASN A 559 19.23 43.16 5.70
C ASN A 559 17.73 43.44 5.92
N GLY A 560 16.87 42.95 5.03
CA GLY A 560 15.42 43.06 5.17
C GLY A 560 14.91 42.19 6.31
N ASP A 561 15.44 40.98 6.44
CA ASP A 561 15.15 40.05 7.55
C ASP A 561 15.59 40.67 8.89
N ALA A 562 16.81 41.21 8.95
CA ALA A 562 17.32 41.85 10.16
C ALA A 562 16.46 43.05 10.58
N LEU A 563 16.09 43.93 9.64
CA LEU A 563 15.25 45.09 9.93
C LEU A 563 13.85 44.67 10.40
N LEU A 564 13.18 43.75 9.71
CA LEU A 564 11.86 43.26 10.09
C LEU A 564 11.89 42.58 11.45
N THR A 565 12.94 41.80 11.74
CA THR A 565 13.11 41.13 13.04
C THR A 565 13.21 42.13 14.18
N LEU A 566 14.01 43.20 14.03
CA LEU A 566 14.11 44.25 15.04
C LEU A 566 12.78 44.99 15.23
N GLN A 567 12.02 45.22 14.17
CA GLN A 567 10.70 45.85 14.24
C GLN A 567 9.67 44.96 14.97
N VAL A 568 9.67 43.67 14.69
CA VAL A 568 8.84 42.67 15.39
C VAL A 568 9.23 42.59 16.87
N ALA A 569 10.54 42.56 17.17
CA ALA A 569 11.02 42.55 18.55
C ALA A 569 10.61 43.78 19.34
N GLU A 570 10.64 44.97 18.71
CA GLU A 570 10.12 46.20 19.31
C GLU A 570 8.61 46.14 19.55
N GLN A 571 7.84 45.72 18.54
CA GLN A 571 6.38 45.73 18.58
C GLN A 571 5.79 44.76 19.61
N HIS A 572 6.39 43.57 19.76
CA HIS A 572 5.91 42.55 20.69
C HIS A 572 6.78 42.46 21.96
N SER A 573 7.53 43.51 22.28
CA SER A 573 8.34 43.59 23.51
C SER A 573 9.30 42.40 23.71
N VAL A 574 9.85 41.84 22.62
CA VAL A 574 10.70 40.64 22.67
C VAL A 574 12.14 41.04 23.00
N THR A 575 12.65 40.54 24.13
CA THR A 575 14.03 40.77 24.54
C THR A 575 14.98 39.90 23.72
N LEU A 576 15.67 40.51 22.75
CA LEU A 576 16.75 39.88 22.00
C LEU A 576 18.04 39.80 22.82
N GLU A 577 18.93 38.86 22.49
CA GLU A 577 20.20 38.71 23.19
C GLU A 577 21.09 39.95 23.04
N LYS A 578 21.67 40.40 24.15
CA LYS A 578 22.53 41.59 24.19
C LYS A 578 23.68 41.57 23.17
N PRO A 579 24.47 40.48 23.01
CA PRO A 579 25.57 40.44 22.05
C PRO A 579 25.13 40.67 20.60
N MET A 580 23.93 40.19 20.25
CA MET A 580 23.34 40.37 18.93
C MET A 580 22.96 41.84 18.69
N LEU A 581 22.35 42.52 19.67
CA LEU A 581 22.01 43.94 19.57
C LEU A 581 23.27 44.83 19.52
N GLU A 582 24.31 44.51 20.29
CA GLU A 582 25.61 45.20 20.23
C GLU A 582 26.24 45.06 18.84
N HIS A 583 26.26 43.83 18.31
CA HIS A 583 26.77 43.57 16.96
C HIS A 583 26.03 44.37 15.89
N LEU A 584 24.70 44.39 15.91
CA LEU A 584 23.89 45.13 14.94
C LEU A 584 24.02 46.66 15.11
N THR A 585 24.25 47.15 16.33
CA THR A 585 24.51 48.57 16.58
C THR A 585 25.83 49.02 15.94
N GLU A 586 26.87 48.20 16.03
CA GLU A 586 28.19 48.51 15.45
C GLU A 586 28.24 48.27 13.94
N LYS A 587 27.81 47.07 13.52
CA LYS A 587 28.03 46.51 12.19
C LYS A 587 26.77 46.36 11.33
N GLY A 588 25.61 46.82 11.79
CA GLY A 588 24.38 46.78 11.00
C GLY A 588 24.55 47.43 9.62
N ALA A 589 24.00 46.81 8.57
CA ALA A 589 24.25 47.25 7.21
C ALA A 589 23.64 48.61 6.86
N THR A 590 22.58 49.02 7.56
CA THR A 590 21.88 50.30 7.35
C THR A 590 21.83 51.11 8.64
N SER A 591 21.71 52.43 8.50
CA SER A 591 21.52 53.32 9.66
C SER A 591 20.23 53.00 10.44
N GLU A 592 19.18 52.55 9.74
CA GLU A 592 17.92 52.14 10.35
C GLU A 592 18.11 50.93 11.29
N ILE A 593 18.80 49.88 10.82
CA ILE A 593 19.13 48.70 11.63
C ILE A 593 19.95 49.10 12.86
N LYS A 594 21.00 49.92 12.67
CA LYS A 594 21.85 50.39 13.79
C LYS A 594 21.06 51.17 14.83
N ASN A 595 20.19 52.07 14.39
CA ASN A 595 19.40 52.92 15.28
C ASN A 595 18.37 52.10 16.07
N LEU A 596 17.69 51.15 15.41
CA LEU A 596 16.68 50.32 16.05
C LEU A 596 17.32 49.32 17.04
N ALA A 597 18.45 48.70 16.68
CA ALA A 597 19.22 47.86 17.59
C ALA A 597 19.69 48.64 18.82
N LYS A 598 20.19 49.88 18.63
CA LYS A 598 20.59 50.76 19.74
C LYS A 598 19.43 51.12 20.65
N LYS A 599 18.24 51.36 20.09
CA LYS A 599 17.01 51.63 20.84
C LYS A 599 16.62 50.44 21.71
N LEU A 600 16.55 49.24 21.13
CA LEU A 600 16.24 48.01 21.86
C LEU A 600 17.26 47.71 22.97
N LEU A 601 18.56 47.91 22.68
CA LEU A 601 19.62 47.75 23.69
C LEU A 601 19.48 48.76 24.85
N GLY A 602 19.00 49.97 24.56
CA GLY A 602 18.71 50.99 25.57
C GLY A 602 17.58 50.61 26.51
N ASN A 603 16.58 49.89 26.02
CA ASN A 603 15.42 49.41 26.80
C ASN A 603 15.76 48.23 27.74
N MET A 604 16.94 47.62 27.61
CA MET A 604 17.41 46.54 28.50
C MET A 604 18.01 47.03 29.82
N ARG A 605 18.17 48.35 29.99
CA ARG A 605 18.70 48.99 31.21
C ARG A 605 17.57 49.37 32.14
#